data_AF-W1YLD1-F1
#
_entry.id   AF-W1YLD1-F1
#
_cell.length_a   1.000
_cell.length_b   1.000
_cell.length_c   1.000
_cell.angle_alpha   90.00
_cell.angle_beta   90.00
_cell.angle_gamma   90.00
#
_symmetry.space_group_name_H-M   'P 1'
#
loop_
_entity.id
_entity.type
_entity.pdbx_description
1 polymer ?
#
loop_
_entity_poly.entity_id
_entity_poly.type
_entity_poly.pdbx_seq_one_letter_code
_entity_poly.pdbx_strand_id
1 'polypeptide(L)'
;LIDYIGQSHYLPGDEALNCDESEARVKAHLTCLHTRMPFDPQNYQPGERQSYAREWLPAASQAGKAHSEFVQPLPFTLPETVPLETLQRFWA
;
A
#
# COMPACT_ATOMS: atom_id res chain seq x y z
N LEU A 1 -3.45 -19.51 -7.04
CA LEU A 1 -3.87 -18.20 -7.64
C LEU A 1 -2.89 -17.75 -8.71
N ILE A 2 -1.59 -17.63 -8.40
CA ILE A 2 -0.58 -17.23 -9.39
C ILE A 2 -0.52 -18.15 -10.62
N ASP A 3 -0.60 -19.47 -10.43
CA ASP A 3 -0.63 -20.42 -11.56
C ASP A 3 -1.86 -20.23 -12.45
N TYR A 4 -3.03 -20.03 -11.83
CA TYR A 4 -4.27 -19.78 -12.56
C TYR A 4 -4.20 -18.49 -13.40
N ILE A 5 -3.66 -17.40 -12.83
CA ILE A 5 -3.49 -16.13 -13.55
C ILE A 5 -2.49 -16.30 -14.70
N GLY A 6 -1.36 -16.98 -14.45
CA GLY A 6 -0.34 -17.22 -15.47
C GLY A 6 -0.83 -18.06 -16.66
N GLN A 7 -1.74 -19.01 -16.41
CA GLN A 7 -2.33 -19.85 -17.47
C GLN A 7 -3.50 -19.18 -18.20
N SER A 8 -4.14 -18.19 -17.59
CA SER A 8 -5.37 -17.56 -18.12
C SER A 8 -5.13 -16.20 -18.78
N HIS A 9 -3.95 -15.60 -18.58
CA HIS A 9 -3.61 -14.26 -19.05
C HIS A 9 -2.20 -14.20 -19.63
N TYR A 10 -1.94 -13.18 -20.43
CA TYR A 10 -0.61 -12.85 -20.96
C TYR A 10 -0.36 -11.34 -20.81
N LEU A 11 0.90 -10.92 -20.85
CA LEU A 11 1.28 -9.51 -20.78
C LEU A 11 1.11 -8.83 -22.14
N PRO A 12 0.78 -7.52 -22.20
CA PRO A 12 0.74 -6.80 -23.47
C PRO A 12 2.04 -6.98 -24.27
N GLY A 13 1.95 -7.40 -25.53
CA GLY A 13 3.10 -7.72 -26.38
C GLY A 13 3.53 -9.20 -26.40
N ASP A 14 2.93 -10.05 -25.56
CA ASP A 14 3.17 -11.49 -25.52
C ASP A 14 2.09 -12.29 -26.30
N GLU A 15 1.30 -11.66 -27.17
CA GLU A 15 0.15 -12.28 -27.86
C GLU A 15 0.53 -13.51 -28.70
N ALA A 16 1.77 -13.55 -29.20
CA ALA A 16 2.28 -14.61 -30.06
C ALA A 16 3.09 -15.67 -29.30
N LEU A 17 3.31 -15.51 -27.99
CA LEU A 17 4.04 -16.49 -27.19
C LEU A 17 3.19 -17.73 -26.94
N ASN A 18 3.86 -18.85 -26.71
CA ASN A 18 3.16 -20.04 -26.24
C ASN A 18 2.75 -19.89 -24.76
N CYS A 19 1.87 -20.79 -24.32
CA CYS A 19 1.29 -20.76 -22.97
C CYS A 19 2.37 -20.80 -21.88
N ASP A 20 3.38 -21.67 -22.01
CA ASP A 20 4.42 -21.87 -21.00
C ASP A 20 5.33 -20.63 -20.88
N GLU A 21 5.70 -20.03 -22.01
CA GLU A 21 6.51 -18.81 -22.07
C GLU A 21 5.78 -17.61 -21.49
N SER A 22 4.51 -17.43 -21.86
CA SER A 22 3.65 -16.38 -21.32
C SER A 22 3.44 -16.55 -19.82
N GLU A 23 3.12 -17.78 -19.38
CA GLU A 23 2.91 -18.10 -17.96
C GLU A 23 4.14 -17.72 -17.13
N ALA A 24 5.34 -18.09 -17.58
CA ALA A 24 6.58 -17.75 -16.89
C ALA A 24 6.77 -16.23 -16.75
N ARG A 25 6.48 -15.45 -17.81
CA ARG A 25 6.59 -13.99 -17.81
C ARG A 25 5.56 -13.32 -16.91
N VAL A 26 4.30 -13.76 -16.95
CA VAL A 26 3.25 -13.27 -16.06
C VAL A 26 3.61 -13.53 -14.60
N LYS A 27 4.09 -14.74 -14.26
CA LYS A 27 4.54 -15.05 -12.90
C LYS A 27 5.69 -14.15 -12.47
N ALA A 28 6.68 -13.92 -13.34
CA ALA A 28 7.80 -13.04 -13.05
C ALA A 28 7.36 -11.57 -12.85
N HIS A 29 6.37 -11.11 -13.62
CA HIS A 29 5.83 -9.76 -13.49
C HIS A 29 5.05 -9.53 -12.18
N LEU A 30 4.27 -10.53 -11.76
CA LEU A 30 3.46 -10.47 -10.56
C LEU A 30 4.25 -10.68 -9.27
N THR A 31 5.37 -11.39 -9.34
CA THR A 31 6.17 -11.74 -8.16
C THR A 31 7.32 -10.77 -7.94
N CYS A 32 7.69 -10.59 -6.67
CA CYS A 32 8.86 -9.82 -6.26
C CYS A 32 9.62 -10.63 -5.22
N LEU A 33 10.93 -10.76 -5.41
CA LEU A 33 11.79 -11.39 -4.42
C LEU A 33 12.43 -10.30 -3.56
N HIS A 34 12.13 -10.33 -2.27
CA HIS A 34 12.78 -9.46 -1.29
C HIS A 34 13.92 -10.24 -0.61
N THR A 35 15.05 -9.55 -0.43
CA THR A 35 16.17 -10.08 0.35
C THR A 35 15.74 -10.35 1.79
N ARG A 36 16.15 -11.52 2.29
CA ARG A 36 15.89 -11.98 3.66
C ARG A 36 16.91 -11.45 4.66
N MET A 37 17.94 -10.76 4.19
CA MET A 37 18.96 -10.14 5.03
C MET A 37 18.33 -8.92 5.73
N PRO A 38 18.34 -8.87 7.08
CA PRO A 38 17.87 -7.70 7.79
C PRO A 38 18.62 -6.44 7.34
N PHE A 39 17.89 -5.35 7.11
CA PHE A 39 18.44 -4.04 6.73
C PHE A 39 19.23 -3.97 5.42
N ASP A 40 19.09 -4.95 4.53
CA ASP A 40 19.70 -4.92 3.21
C ASP A 40 19.30 -3.63 2.43
N PRO A 41 20.25 -2.88 1.86
CA PRO A 41 19.98 -1.64 1.14
C PRO A 41 18.94 -1.78 0.01
N GLN A 42 18.83 -2.97 -0.62
CA GLN A 42 17.85 -3.20 -1.68
C GLN A 42 16.41 -3.03 -1.20
N ASN A 43 16.13 -3.35 0.07
CA ASN A 43 14.80 -3.18 0.63
C ASN A 43 14.42 -1.71 0.86
N TYR A 44 15.35 -0.76 0.78
CA TYR A 44 15.09 0.67 1.05
C TYR A 44 15.19 1.54 -0.20
N GLN A 45 15.27 0.93 -1.39
CA GLN A 45 15.24 1.69 -2.64
C GLN A 45 13.86 2.33 -2.83
N PRO A 46 13.78 3.61 -3.26
CA PRO A 46 12.52 4.31 -3.45
C PRO A 46 11.57 3.58 -4.42
N GLY A 47 10.31 3.40 -4.02
CA GLY A 47 9.29 2.78 -4.85
C GLY A 47 8.12 2.23 -4.03
N GLU A 48 7.13 1.64 -4.71
CA GLU A 48 5.93 1.09 -4.05
C GLU A 48 6.24 -0.03 -3.06
N ARG A 49 7.33 -0.77 -3.29
CA ARG A 49 7.71 -1.97 -2.52
C ARG A 49 8.83 -1.70 -1.50
N GLN A 50 9.13 -0.43 -1.23
CA GLN A 50 10.17 -0.06 -0.27
C GLN A 50 9.77 -0.42 1.17
N SER A 51 10.77 -0.77 1.98
CA SER A 51 10.63 -0.97 3.41
C SER A 51 10.62 0.36 4.16
N TYR A 52 9.61 0.56 4.99
CA TYR A 52 9.48 1.70 5.88
C TYR A 52 10.08 1.46 7.27
N ALA A 53 10.98 0.47 7.40
CA ALA A 53 11.62 0.17 8.68
C ALA A 53 12.36 1.36 9.26
N ARG A 54 12.95 2.22 8.44
CA ARG A 54 13.57 3.46 8.92
C ARG A 54 12.59 4.37 9.69
N GLU A 55 11.30 4.33 9.35
CA GLU A 55 10.27 5.18 9.98
C GLU A 55 9.80 4.62 11.31
N TRP A 56 9.68 3.29 11.44
CA TRP A 56 9.22 2.66 12.69
C TRP A 56 10.36 2.18 13.61
N LEU A 57 11.60 2.01 13.12
CA LEU A 57 12.75 1.59 13.93
C LEU A 57 13.03 2.49 15.14
N PRO A 58 12.95 3.84 15.05
CA PRO A 58 13.09 4.70 16.23
C PRO A 58 12.03 4.39 17.30
N ALA A 59 10.79 4.11 16.90
CA ALA A 59 9.73 3.73 17.84
C ALA A 59 10.01 2.35 18.47
N ALA A 60 10.41 1.36 17.68
CA ALA A 60 10.74 0.02 18.18
C ALA A 60 11.97 0.01 19.12
N SER A 61 12.94 0.89 18.89
CA SER A 61 14.15 1.03 19.71
C SER A 61 14.01 2.01 20.88
N GLN A 62 12.81 2.56 21.10
CA GLN A 62 12.54 3.61 22.11
C GLN A 62 13.42 4.87 21.95
N ALA A 63 14.02 5.07 20.78
CA ALA A 63 14.83 6.24 20.43
C ALA A 63 14.02 7.32 19.69
N GLY A 64 12.76 7.04 19.37
CA GLY A 64 11.84 7.96 18.72
C GLY A 64 11.27 9.01 19.67
N LYS A 65 10.79 10.13 19.12
CA LYS A 65 9.95 11.07 19.87
C LYS A 65 8.52 10.54 19.82
N ALA A 66 7.85 10.47 20.97
CA ALA A 66 6.43 10.15 21.01
C ALA A 66 5.67 11.20 20.18
N HIS A 67 4.88 10.72 19.22
CA HIS A 67 3.91 11.59 18.57
C HIS A 67 2.89 12.06 19.60
N SER A 68 2.29 13.23 19.37
CA SER A 68 1.10 13.66 20.10
C SER A 68 0.03 12.58 20.01
N GLU A 69 -0.85 12.50 21.01
CA GLU A 69 -1.94 11.53 20.99
C GLU A 69 -2.69 11.57 19.66
N PHE A 70 -2.89 10.40 19.05
CA PHE A 70 -3.58 10.29 17.76
C PHE A 70 -5.02 10.80 17.86
N VAL A 71 -5.66 10.52 19.00
CA VAL A 71 -7.00 11.04 19.32
C VAL A 71 -6.83 12.46 19.84
N GLN A 72 -7.00 13.44 18.95
CA GLN A 72 -7.14 14.84 19.32
C GLN A 72 -8.61 15.23 19.23
N PRO A 73 -9.14 16.03 20.17
CA PRO A 73 -10.47 16.60 20.01
C PRO A 73 -10.47 17.51 18.77
N LEU A 74 -11.41 17.27 17.87
CA LEU A 74 -11.63 18.19 16.75
C LEU A 74 -12.22 19.49 17.32
N PRO A 75 -11.72 20.67 16.90
CA PRO A 75 -12.37 21.91 17.25
C PRO A 75 -13.78 21.89 16.67
N PHE A 76 -14.76 21.79 17.56
CA PHE A 76 -16.17 21.81 17.20
C PHE A 76 -16.85 22.91 18.01
N THR A 77 -17.67 23.70 17.33
CA THR A 77 -18.55 24.66 17.97
C THR A 77 -19.93 24.38 17.44
N LEU A 78 -20.86 23.99 18.33
CA LEU A 78 -22.24 23.78 17.96
C LEU A 78 -22.85 25.14 17.61
N PRO A 79 -23.35 25.36 16.38
CA PRO A 79 -24.07 26.57 16.06
C PRO A 79 -25.39 26.61 16.85
N GLU A 80 -25.84 27.80 17.26
CA GLU A 80 -27.12 27.98 17.96
C GLU A 80 -28.32 27.50 17.14
N THR A 81 -28.21 27.55 15.82
CA THR A 81 -29.26 27.11 14.89
C THR A 81 -28.63 26.32 13.73
N VAL A 82 -29.25 25.20 13.37
CA VAL A 82 -28.89 24.41 12.18
C VAL A 82 -30.06 24.44 11.19
N PRO A 83 -29.90 25.06 10.00
CA PRO A 83 -30.94 25.02 8.97
C PRO A 83 -31.19 23.59 8.46
N LEU A 84 -32.44 23.26 8.16
CA LEU A 84 -32.85 21.94 7.68
C LEU A 84 -32.10 21.53 6.40
N GLU A 85 -31.81 22.49 5.54
CA GLU A 85 -31.08 22.33 4.28
C GLU A 85 -29.65 21.87 4.52
N THR A 86 -29.05 22.22 5.67
CA THR A 86 -27.70 21.76 6.06
C THR A 86 -27.72 20.28 6.38
N LEU A 87 -28.77 19.81 7.05
CA LEU A 87 -28.96 18.39 7.35
C LEU A 87 -29.18 17.60 6.06
N GLN A 88 -30.02 18.09 5.15
CA GLN A 88 -30.32 17.41 3.89
C GLN A 88 -29.08 17.10 3.03
N ARG A 89 -28.01 17.90 3.11
CA ARG A 89 -26.74 17.66 2.38
C ARG A 89 -25.98 16.41 2.83
N PHE A 90 -26.25 15.87 4.01
CA PHE A 90 -25.61 14.65 4.51
C PHE A 90 -26.31 13.35 4.11
N TRP A 91 -27.49 13.44 3.48
CA TRP A 91 -28.32 12.29 3.08
C TRP A 91 -28.54 12.19 1.55
N ALA A 92 -27.72 12.86 0.75
CA ALA A 92 -27.73 12.73 -0.71
C ALA A 92 -26.98 11.49 -1.20
#